data_AF-A0A7Y0L3Q0-F1
#
_entry.id   AF-A0A7Y0L3Q0-F1
#
_cell.length_a   1.000
_cell.length_b   1.000
_cell.length_c   1.000
_cell.angle_alpha   90.00
_cell.angle_beta   90.00
_cell.angle_gamma   90.00
#
_symmetry.space_group_name_H-M   'P 1'
#
loop_
_entity.id
_entity.type
_entity.pdbx_description
1 polymer ?
#
loop_
_entity_poly.entity_id
_entity_poly.type
_entity_poly.pdbx_seq_one_letter_code
_entity_poly.pdbx_strand_id
1 'polypeptide(L)'
;MGFGPKTSSIESGVQAVRDLIDLLYPERATPTVLDLFGQSARALLTAKAALTFENIDRFWRDPAWRDWIQARWAKPISGPWESLSGQAVDPTDLDPDFGWLIADRLAAAGDDTDDNPN
;
A
#
# COMPACT_ATOMS: atom_id res chain seq x y z
N MET A 1 -7.27 21.24 -27.63
CA MET A 1 -7.80 19.99 -27.02
C MET A 1 -6.81 19.55 -25.95
N GLY A 2 -7.12 19.77 -24.68
CA GLY A 2 -6.21 19.43 -23.58
C GLY A 2 -6.41 17.97 -23.16
N PHE A 3 -5.55 17.08 -23.66
CA PHE A 3 -5.40 15.71 -23.14
C PHE A 3 -4.39 15.75 -21.99
N GLY A 4 -4.90 15.81 -20.78
CA GLY A 4 -4.16 15.58 -19.55
C GLY A 4 -5.18 15.20 -18.47
N PRO A 5 -4.90 14.21 -17.62
CA PRO A 5 -5.86 13.79 -16.59
C PRO A 5 -6.17 15.00 -15.70
N LYS A 6 -7.38 15.55 -15.88
CA LYS A 6 -7.92 16.62 -15.04
C LYS A 6 -8.40 16.00 -13.74
N THR A 7 -7.45 15.60 -12.90
CA THR A 7 -7.49 15.48 -11.42
C THR A 7 -6.52 14.39 -10.97
N SER A 8 -5.62 14.75 -10.06
CA SER A 8 -4.91 13.84 -9.16
C SER A 8 -5.89 13.28 -8.12
N SER A 9 -6.91 12.54 -8.57
CA SER A 9 -7.90 11.96 -7.65
C SER A 9 -7.27 10.76 -6.94
N ILE A 10 -7.59 10.58 -5.65
CA ILE A 10 -7.11 9.44 -4.85
C ILE A 10 -7.44 8.13 -5.57
N GLU A 11 -8.65 8.03 -6.14
CA GLU A 11 -9.11 6.83 -6.86
C GLU A 11 -8.30 6.55 -8.13
N SER A 12 -7.86 7.58 -8.85
CA SER A 12 -6.92 7.40 -9.98
C SER A 12 -5.59 6.81 -9.50
N GLY A 13 -5.10 7.24 -8.33
CA GLY A 13 -3.88 6.69 -7.72
C GLY A 13 -4.07 5.24 -7.24
N VAL A 14 -5.22 4.94 -6.64
CA VAL A 14 -5.60 3.58 -6.23
C VAL A 14 -5.66 2.63 -7.43
N GLN A 15 -6.29 3.06 -8.52
CA GLN A 15 -6.37 2.25 -9.73
C GLN A 15 -4.99 2.02 -10.35
N ALA A 16 -4.13 3.04 -10.39
CA ALA A 16 -2.77 2.90 -10.90
C ALA A 16 -1.95 1.86 -10.12
N VAL A 17 -2.14 1.76 -8.79
CA VAL A 17 -1.48 0.70 -7.99
C VAL A 17 -2.02 -0.67 -8.38
N ARG A 18 -3.34 -0.83 -8.51
CA ARG A 18 -3.95 -2.11 -8.89
C ARG A 18 -3.45 -2.56 -10.26
N ASP A 19 -3.48 -1.68 -11.24
CA ASP A 19 -3.00 -1.95 -12.61
C ASP A 19 -1.51 -2.33 -12.61
N LEU A 20 -0.70 -1.66 -11.78
CA LEU A 20 0.73 -1.98 -11.65
C LEU A 20 0.95 -3.39 -11.06
N ILE A 21 0.23 -3.75 -10.00
CA ILE A 21 0.35 -5.08 -9.38
C ILE A 21 -0.12 -6.17 -10.34
N ASP A 22 -1.23 -5.95 -11.04
CA ASP A 22 -1.76 -6.87 -12.05
C ASP A 22 -0.78 -7.09 -13.20
N LEU A 23 -0.14 -6.01 -13.67
CA LEU A 23 0.85 -6.07 -14.75
C LEU A 23 2.16 -6.76 -14.32
N LEU A 24 2.67 -6.45 -13.14
CA LEU A 24 3.98 -6.93 -12.68
C LEU A 24 3.93 -8.34 -12.08
N TYR A 25 2.79 -8.72 -11.51
CA TYR A 25 2.62 -9.98 -10.78
C TYR A 25 1.29 -10.67 -11.10
N PRO A 26 1.01 -10.97 -12.37
CA PRO A 26 -0.29 -11.52 -12.78
C PRO A 26 -0.65 -12.84 -12.09
N GLU A 27 0.35 -13.64 -11.71
CA GLU A 27 0.12 -14.92 -11.00
C GLU A 27 -0.27 -14.74 -9.52
N ARG A 28 -0.01 -13.56 -8.95
CA ARG A 28 -0.29 -13.24 -7.53
C ARG A 28 -1.29 -12.10 -7.36
N ALA A 29 -1.73 -11.48 -8.44
CA ALA A 29 -2.72 -10.40 -8.46
C ALA A 29 -4.16 -10.92 -8.27
N THR A 30 -4.38 -11.68 -7.19
CA THR A 30 -5.72 -12.15 -6.85
C THR A 30 -6.64 -10.96 -6.53
N PRO A 31 -7.97 -11.11 -6.68
CA PRO A 31 -8.90 -10.04 -6.34
C PRO A 31 -8.72 -9.51 -4.90
N THR A 32 -8.40 -10.40 -3.95
CA THR A 32 -8.11 -10.03 -2.56
C THR A 32 -6.85 -9.18 -2.44
N VAL A 33 -5.76 -9.58 -3.09
CA VAL A 33 -4.48 -8.85 -3.10
C VAL A 33 -4.66 -7.45 -3.70
N LEU A 34 -5.35 -7.34 -4.83
CA LEU A 34 -5.64 -6.06 -5.48
C LEU A 34 -6.55 -5.17 -4.62
N ASP A 35 -7.46 -5.76 -3.86
CA ASP A 35 -8.28 -5.01 -2.91
C ASP A 35 -7.46 -4.48 -1.74
N LEU A 36 -6.62 -5.32 -1.11
CA LEU A 36 -5.71 -4.93 -0.03
C LEU A 36 -4.73 -3.83 -0.44
N PHE A 37 -4.10 -3.95 -1.63
CA PHE A 37 -3.26 -2.88 -2.17
C PHE A 37 -4.06 -1.61 -2.44
N GLY A 38 -5.25 -1.73 -3.00
CA GLY A 38 -6.10 -0.58 -3.29
C GLY A 38 -6.54 0.16 -2.04
N GLN A 39 -6.91 -0.57 -0.99
CA GLN A 39 -7.31 -0.01 0.31
C GLN A 39 -6.11 0.63 1.03
N SER A 40 -4.95 -0.03 1.00
CA SER A 40 -3.70 0.53 1.56
C SER A 40 -3.30 1.81 0.83
N ALA A 41 -3.35 1.81 -0.50
CA ALA A 41 -3.07 2.99 -1.32
C ALA A 41 -4.05 4.13 -1.00
N ARG A 42 -5.35 3.83 -0.90
CA ARG A 42 -6.37 4.83 -0.54
C ARG A 42 -6.08 5.43 0.83
N ALA A 43 -5.76 4.62 1.83
CA ALA A 43 -5.43 5.06 3.18
C ALA A 43 -4.25 6.05 3.19
N LEU A 44 -3.15 5.70 2.50
CA LEU A 44 -1.95 6.52 2.44
C LEU A 44 -2.16 7.82 1.65
N LEU A 45 -2.74 7.72 0.45
CA LEU A 45 -2.98 8.86 -0.42
C LEU A 45 -3.95 9.87 0.23
N THR A 46 -4.98 9.39 0.92
CA THR A 46 -5.92 10.28 1.62
C THR A 46 -5.26 11.01 2.79
N ALA A 47 -4.35 10.34 3.50
CA ALA A 47 -3.53 10.97 4.54
C ALA A 47 -2.39 11.83 3.99
N LYS A 48 -2.24 11.92 2.65
CA LYS A 48 -1.11 12.57 1.96
C LYS A 48 0.25 12.01 2.37
N ALA A 49 0.29 10.75 2.76
CA ALA A 49 1.53 10.03 2.99
C ALA A 49 2.13 9.56 1.66
N ALA A 50 3.45 9.36 1.62
CA ALA A 50 4.11 8.81 0.45
C ALA A 50 3.65 7.36 0.21
N LEU A 51 3.27 7.05 -1.02
CA LEU A 51 2.84 5.73 -1.43
C LEU A 51 4.07 4.89 -1.80
N THR A 52 4.60 4.16 -0.81
CA THR A 52 5.75 3.25 -0.96
C THR A 52 5.42 1.91 -0.31
N PHE A 53 6.10 0.83 -0.73
CA PHE A 53 5.93 -0.49 -0.11
C PHE A 53 6.28 -0.48 1.38
N GLU A 54 7.29 0.30 1.79
CA GLU A 54 7.63 0.53 3.20
C GLU A 54 6.49 1.13 4.00
N ASN A 55 5.82 2.15 3.46
CA ASN A 55 4.69 2.79 4.13
C ASN A 55 3.45 1.90 4.13
N ILE A 56 3.28 1.04 3.12
CA ILE A 56 2.23 0.02 3.12
C ILE A 56 2.52 -1.01 4.22
N ASP A 57 3.72 -1.57 4.30
CA ASP A 57 4.12 -2.52 5.35
C ASP A 57 3.97 -1.90 6.75
N ARG A 58 4.49 -0.68 6.92
CA ARG A 58 4.38 0.08 8.16
C ARG A 58 2.93 0.34 8.56
N PHE A 59 2.03 0.59 7.60
CA PHE A 59 0.60 0.78 7.89
C PHE A 59 0.02 -0.41 8.63
N TRP A 60 0.40 -1.63 8.24
CA TRP A 60 -0.08 -2.86 8.84
C TRP A 60 0.67 -3.23 10.12
N ARG A 61 1.99 -3.01 10.18
CA ARG A 61 2.80 -3.45 11.33
C ARG A 61 2.87 -2.46 12.48
N ASP A 62 2.76 -1.15 12.23
CA ASP A 62 2.89 -0.09 13.24
C ASP A 62 1.51 0.51 13.56
N PRO A 63 0.82 0.02 14.62
CA PRO A 63 -0.53 0.50 14.97
C PRO A 63 -0.53 1.98 15.36
N ALA A 64 0.53 2.50 16.00
CA ALA A 64 0.61 3.91 16.38
C ALA A 64 0.72 4.81 15.14
N TRP A 65 1.49 4.38 14.14
CA TRP A 65 1.56 5.08 12.86
C TRP A 65 0.28 4.94 12.04
N ARG A 66 -0.38 3.77 12.09
CA ARG A 66 -1.71 3.58 11.51
C ARG A 66 -2.70 4.58 12.08
N ASP A 67 -2.79 4.71 13.39
CA ASP A 67 -3.67 5.68 14.06
C ASP A 67 -3.33 7.13 13.66
N TRP A 68 -2.04 7.45 13.52
CA TRP A 68 -1.58 8.75 13.02
C TRP A 68 -2.02 9.02 11.57
N ILE A 69 -2.01 8.00 10.70
CA ILE A 69 -2.54 8.09 9.33
C ILE A 69 -4.05 8.30 9.35
N GLN A 70 -4.78 7.51 10.15
CA GLN A 70 -6.24 7.59 10.26
C GLN A 70 -6.73 8.97 10.69
N ALA A 71 -6.02 9.62 11.64
CA ALA A 71 -6.34 10.95 12.13
C ALA A 71 -6.28 12.07 11.05
N ARG A 72 -5.70 11.80 9.88
CA ARG A 72 -5.53 12.78 8.78
C ARG A 72 -6.58 12.67 7.69
N TRP A 73 -7.49 11.70 7.77
CA TRP A 73 -8.50 11.47 6.76
C TRP A 73 -9.63 12.51 6.84
N ALA A 74 -10.07 13.00 5.68
CA ALA A 74 -11.21 13.90 5.59
C ALA A 74 -12.53 13.10 5.53
N LYS A 75 -13.09 12.74 6.70
CA LYS A 75 -14.36 11.96 6.88
C LYS A 75 -14.32 10.56 6.23
N PRO A 76 -15.13 9.59 6.74
CA PRO A 76 -14.59 8.27 7.08
C PRO A 76 -14.19 7.46 5.84
N ILE A 77 -12.98 6.93 5.89
CA ILE A 77 -12.53 5.88 4.99
C ILE A 77 -12.75 4.56 5.73
N SER A 78 -13.63 3.73 5.19
CA SER A 78 -13.83 2.38 5.70
C SER A 78 -12.86 1.40 5.05
N GLY A 79 -12.47 0.40 5.82
CA GLY A 79 -11.50 -0.59 5.38
C GLY A 79 -11.21 -1.63 6.46
N PRO A 80 -10.41 -2.65 6.13
CA PRO A 80 -10.09 -3.79 6.99
C PRO A 80 -9.37 -3.40 8.28
N TRP A 81 -8.82 -2.19 8.39
CA TRP A 81 -8.17 -1.66 9.58
C TRP A 81 -9.13 -1.25 10.70
N GLU A 82 -10.43 -1.08 10.43
CA GLU A 82 -11.40 -0.63 11.43
C GLU A 82 -11.52 -1.59 12.62
N SER A 83 -11.33 -2.90 12.39
CA SER A 83 -11.35 -3.93 13.43
C SER A 83 -9.99 -4.19 14.09
N LEU A 84 -8.93 -3.50 13.63
CA LEU A 84 -7.53 -3.80 13.97
C LEU A 84 -6.90 -2.74 14.90
N SER A 85 -7.70 -1.95 15.59
CA SER A 85 -7.20 -0.87 16.46
C SER A 85 -6.24 -1.41 17.53
N GLY A 86 -5.04 -0.80 17.60
CA GLY A 86 -3.99 -1.20 18.55
C GLY A 86 -3.26 -2.52 18.22
N GLN A 87 -3.62 -3.21 17.13
CA GLN A 87 -3.01 -4.48 16.75
C GLN A 87 -2.02 -4.30 15.60
N ALA A 88 -0.78 -4.74 15.79
CA ALA A 88 0.14 -4.98 14.70
C ALA A 88 -0.36 -6.19 13.89
N VAL A 89 -0.40 -6.04 12.57
CA VAL A 89 -0.85 -7.10 11.65
C VAL A 89 0.28 -7.40 10.67
N ASP A 90 0.65 -8.66 10.57
CA ASP A 90 1.54 -9.10 9.50
C ASP A 90 0.76 -9.13 8.19
N PRO A 91 1.24 -8.48 7.11
CA PRO A 91 0.60 -8.58 5.81
C PRO A 91 0.37 -10.01 5.31
N THR A 92 1.19 -10.97 5.73
CA THR A 92 1.04 -12.41 5.39
C THR A 92 -0.20 -13.04 6.03
N ASP A 93 -0.63 -12.52 7.19
CA ASP A 93 -1.83 -12.99 7.88
C ASP A 93 -3.13 -12.48 7.20
N LEU A 94 -3.03 -11.41 6.40
CA LEU A 94 -4.14 -10.90 5.61
C LEU A 94 -4.33 -11.71 4.32
N ASP A 95 -3.23 -11.91 3.59
CA ASP A 95 -3.16 -12.76 2.41
C ASP A 95 -1.68 -13.14 2.15
N PRO A 96 -1.35 -14.43 1.93
CA PRO A 96 0.03 -14.86 1.73
C PRO A 96 0.72 -14.21 0.51
N ASP A 97 -0.01 -13.99 -0.58
CA ASP A 97 0.53 -13.35 -1.77
C ASP A 97 0.73 -11.85 -1.55
N PHE A 98 -0.16 -11.20 -0.79
CA PHE A 98 0.01 -9.81 -0.37
C PHE A 98 1.28 -9.62 0.47
N GLY A 99 1.47 -10.47 1.49
CA GLY A 99 2.67 -10.44 2.32
C GLY A 99 3.95 -10.74 1.53
N TRP A 100 3.90 -11.72 0.63
CA TRP A 100 5.03 -12.03 -0.25
C TRP A 100 5.43 -10.85 -1.12
N LEU A 101 4.46 -10.17 -1.76
CA LEU A 101 4.73 -9.03 -2.65
C LEU A 101 5.36 -7.84 -1.93
N ILE A 102 4.91 -7.56 -0.71
CA ILE A 102 5.51 -6.52 0.12
C ILE A 102 6.96 -6.89 0.48
N ALA A 103 7.18 -8.13 0.95
CA ALA A 103 8.51 -8.60 1.32
C ALA A 103 9.49 -8.60 0.13
N ASP A 104 9.04 -9.08 -1.04
CA ASP A 104 9.81 -9.09 -2.29
C ASP A 104 10.28 -7.67 -2.67
N ARG A 105 9.37 -6.69 -2.59
CA ARG A 105 9.69 -5.30 -2.94
C ARG A 105 10.58 -4.61 -1.92
N LEU A 106 10.44 -4.92 -0.64
CA LEU A 106 11.32 -4.41 0.40
C LEU A 106 12.73 -5.01 0.28
N ALA A 107 12.84 -6.30 -0.01
CA ALA A 107 14.13 -6.96 -0.23
C ALA A 107 14.84 -6.38 -1.47
N ALA A 108 14.13 -6.24 -2.59
CA ALA A 108 14.68 -5.63 -3.81
C ALA A 108 15.15 -4.18 -3.60
N ALA A 109 14.46 -3.41 -2.75
CA ALA A 109 14.88 -2.04 -2.41
C ALA A 109 16.09 -2.00 -1.44
N GLY A 110 16.31 -3.05 -0.64
CA GLY A 110 17.44 -3.17 0.27
C GLY A 110 18.74 -3.63 -0.43
N ASP A 111 18.63 -4.50 -1.44
CA ASP A 111 19.77 -5.07 -2.18
C ASP A 111 20.53 -4.06 -3.05
N ASP A 112 19.92 -2.91 -3.39
CA ASP A 112 20.62 -1.81 -4.10
C ASP A 112 21.68 -1.09 -3.23
N THR A 113 21.83 -1.44 -1.94
CA THR A 113 22.72 -0.75 -1.00
C THR A 113 24.04 -1.48 -0.71
N ASP A 114 24.27 -2.68 -1.28
CA ASP A 114 25.45 -3.53 -0.95
C ASP A 114 26.37 -3.84 -2.15
N ASP A 115 26.39 -2.99 -3.18
CA ASP A 115 27.44 -3.01 -4.22
C ASP A 115 28.15 -1.65 -4.29
N ASN A 116 29.02 -1.39 -3.32
CA ASN A 116 30.10 -0.42 -3.49
C ASN A 116 31.40 -0.96 -2.88
N PRO A 117 32.17 -1.77 -3.63
CA PRO A 117 33.54 -2.06 -3.28
C PRO A 117 34.39 -0.84 -3.65
N ASN A 118 34.58 0.08 -2.70
CA ASN A 118 35.66 1.07 -2.81
C ASN A 118 36.29 1.39 -1.46
#